data_AF-A0A424SSY5-F1
#
_entry.id   AF-A0A424SSY5-F1
#
_cell.length_a   1.000
_cell.length_b   1.000
_cell.length_c   1.000
_cell.angle_alpha   90.00
_cell.angle_beta   90.00
_cell.angle_gamma   90.00
#
_symmetry.space_group_name_H-M   'P 1'
#
loop_
_entity.id
_entity.type
_entity.pdbx_description
1 polymer ?
#
loop_
_entity_poly.entity_id
_entity_poly.type
_entity_poly.pdbx_seq_one_letter_code
_entity_poly.pdbx_strand_id
1 'polypeptide(L)'
;MEEPASPKIKSSKVEYYKYWNPYRRVLDLRGEPQSFYGHVYYQVYYNKEGRIKNVTRFGKDRNPKETYHFIWSRSGARSEYKVEFYEKGNVSRLDKDLYANELSYIRPGWIAHFISRSDGRPREVSFSDSVGFKYFSYHFNYTVVKEDNIFSEVVESSYFDSNNEFVGRHLLYWEKGARLRMIQYFNSDNTIIQTKEYLHDLKLGETVRVIVDEEGEEVERKIIPYMPPDKYAYKYEWTGKGVIDRGLEEIDNLDLAVEFAARAEDALNKANEDVRAAKQALEEANQRARLATKLMRKAEGQVKDVESFQVRMEEARQDAQKAIEKMYDAEREAERARLEAAAATTTLDAVRKTKDVEDYAQEEAKVAKKEAKQKRKEARKKARQLKRALQDSLFGSGPKSFLTLAFGQPLVIENTLKDHTAGINYTFGLGRRNMFKFNGREIDIGLEVNWIDFASDSVGKNFQTLSYFFIAQVNPRLGWAWVPSNLETGIKVGGGLVSPGYGFTVGSSAIFHLLPTPITIGMFTQFNWVAEVIEKETRTHWTTIGLVFGVNLQDKLPGIFDIDLPNIFDIF
;
A
#
# COMPACT_ATOMS: atom_id res chain seq x y z
N MET A 1 -30.66 2.16 67.83
CA MET A 1 -30.19 0.83 67.37
C MET A 1 -30.22 0.86 65.85
N GLU A 2 -29.11 1.28 65.24
CA GLU A 2 -28.90 1.11 63.81
C GLU A 2 -28.21 -0.24 63.61
N GLU A 3 -28.86 -1.14 62.87
CA GLU A 3 -28.23 -2.37 62.39
C GLU A 3 -27.07 -2.01 61.44
N PRO A 4 -25.89 -2.63 61.60
CA PRO A 4 -24.83 -2.46 60.63
C PRO A 4 -25.20 -3.17 59.32
N ALA A 5 -25.25 -2.40 58.24
CA ALA A 5 -25.44 -2.91 56.89
C ALA A 5 -24.38 -3.97 56.56
N SER A 6 -24.84 -5.18 56.27
CA SER A 6 -24.00 -6.28 55.80
C SER A 6 -23.32 -5.90 54.47
N PRO A 7 -22.02 -6.21 54.30
CA PRO A 7 -21.33 -5.90 53.05
C PRO A 7 -21.92 -6.77 51.93
N LYS A 8 -22.65 -6.14 51.00
CA LYS A 8 -23.09 -6.76 49.75
C LYS A 8 -21.86 -7.32 49.02
N ILE A 9 -21.72 -8.64 49.03
CA ILE A 9 -20.78 -9.39 48.20
C ILE A 9 -21.06 -9.00 46.74
N LYS A 10 -20.15 -8.25 46.11
CA LYS A 10 -20.22 -7.91 44.68
C LYS A 10 -20.33 -9.19 43.87
N SER A 11 -21.53 -9.48 43.35
CA SER A 11 -21.76 -10.58 42.42
C SER A 11 -20.80 -10.42 41.23
N SER A 12 -20.14 -11.51 40.82
CA SER A 12 -19.24 -11.52 39.66
C SER A 12 -19.96 -10.91 38.45
N LYS A 13 -19.45 -9.77 37.98
CA LYS A 13 -20.03 -9.03 36.85
C LYS A 13 -19.90 -9.90 35.59
N VAL A 14 -21.03 -10.27 35.00
CA VAL A 14 -21.09 -10.98 33.72
C VAL A 14 -21.40 -9.97 32.63
N GLU A 15 -20.64 -9.98 31.55
CA GLU A 15 -20.81 -9.06 30.43
C GLU A 15 -20.77 -9.83 29.10
N TYR A 16 -21.38 -9.24 28.05
CA TYR A 16 -21.51 -9.89 26.74
C TYR A 16 -21.01 -8.97 25.63
N TYR A 17 -20.32 -9.57 24.66
CA TYR A 17 -19.61 -8.88 23.59
C TYR A 17 -19.78 -9.59 22.25
N LYS A 18 -19.75 -8.84 21.15
CA LYS A 18 -19.78 -9.39 19.79
C LYS A 18 -18.38 -9.71 19.24
N TYR A 19 -17.35 -9.13 19.84
CA TYR A 19 -15.96 -9.33 19.41
C TYR A 19 -15.06 -9.72 20.59
N TRP A 20 -14.15 -10.65 20.32
CA TRP A 20 -13.14 -11.14 21.25
C TRP A 20 -11.84 -11.40 20.50
N ASN A 21 -10.74 -10.80 20.94
CA ASN A 21 -9.40 -11.13 20.50
C ASN A 21 -8.66 -11.83 21.66
N PRO A 22 -8.40 -13.14 21.56
CA PRO A 22 -7.72 -13.85 22.62
C PRO A 22 -6.32 -13.29 22.83
N TYR A 23 -5.49 -13.14 21.81
CA TYR A 23 -4.07 -12.77 21.95
C TYR A 23 -3.86 -11.46 22.69
N ARG A 24 -4.70 -10.45 22.42
CA ARG A 24 -4.63 -9.13 23.06
C ARG A 24 -5.54 -8.98 24.28
N ARG A 25 -6.38 -9.99 24.57
CA ARG A 25 -7.42 -9.95 25.61
C ARG A 25 -8.39 -8.78 25.44
N VAL A 26 -8.70 -8.41 24.19
CA VAL A 26 -9.55 -7.26 23.86
C VAL A 26 -10.98 -7.73 23.58
N LEU A 27 -11.93 -7.02 24.19
CA LEU A 27 -13.36 -7.19 24.00
C LEU A 27 -13.92 -5.92 23.38
N ASP A 28 -14.78 -6.06 22.38
CA ASP A 28 -15.43 -4.93 21.72
C ASP A 28 -16.90 -5.25 21.43
N LEU A 29 -17.69 -4.21 21.17
CA LEU A 29 -19.12 -4.31 20.84
C LEU A 29 -19.92 -4.95 21.98
N ARG A 30 -19.89 -4.30 23.16
CA ARG A 30 -20.68 -4.70 24.33
C ARG A 30 -22.17 -4.59 24.04
N GLY A 31 -22.95 -5.56 24.51
CA GLY A 31 -24.40 -5.54 24.40
C GLY A 31 -25.07 -6.53 25.35
N GLU A 32 -26.37 -6.69 25.20
CA GLU A 32 -27.15 -7.69 25.93
C GLU A 32 -27.16 -9.02 25.16
N PRO A 33 -27.22 -10.19 25.83
CA PRO A 33 -27.27 -11.50 25.17
C PRO A 33 -28.33 -11.59 24.08
N GLN A 34 -29.52 -11.05 24.36
CA GLN A 34 -30.69 -11.06 23.48
C GLN A 34 -30.41 -10.32 22.17
N SER A 35 -29.62 -9.25 22.22
CA SER A 35 -29.23 -8.47 21.03
C SER A 35 -28.32 -9.24 20.08
N PHE A 36 -27.74 -10.35 20.51
CA PHE A 36 -26.83 -11.17 19.72
C PHE A 36 -27.44 -12.50 19.24
N TYR A 37 -28.72 -12.74 19.48
CA TYR A 37 -29.36 -13.99 19.07
C TYR A 37 -29.25 -14.21 17.55
N GLY A 38 -28.87 -15.43 17.16
CA GLY A 38 -28.58 -15.79 15.76
C GLY A 38 -27.16 -15.44 15.29
N HIS A 39 -26.34 -14.82 16.14
CA HIS A 39 -24.94 -14.49 15.87
C HIS A 39 -24.00 -15.20 16.85
N VAL A 40 -22.71 -15.21 16.52
CA VAL A 40 -21.65 -15.60 17.48
C VAL A 40 -21.45 -14.45 18.45
N TYR A 41 -21.34 -14.76 19.73
CA TYR A 41 -21.08 -13.78 20.79
C TYR A 41 -20.26 -14.40 21.92
N TYR A 42 -19.77 -13.57 22.83
CA TYR A 42 -18.86 -13.95 23.90
C TYR A 42 -19.41 -13.50 25.24
N GLN A 43 -19.46 -14.42 26.21
CA GLN A 43 -19.77 -14.14 27.60
C GLN A 43 -18.48 -14.04 28.40
N VAL A 44 -18.36 -13.01 29.24
CA VAL A 44 -17.13 -12.71 29.97
C VAL A 44 -17.42 -12.67 31.46
N TYR A 45 -16.57 -13.36 32.23
CA TYR A 45 -16.53 -13.31 33.68
C TYR A 45 -15.26 -12.61 34.13
N TYR A 46 -15.38 -11.67 35.05
CA TYR A 46 -14.23 -10.98 35.64
C TYR A 46 -13.90 -11.53 37.03
N ASN A 47 -12.62 -11.49 37.41
CA ASN A 47 -12.18 -11.79 38.75
C ASN A 47 -12.48 -10.62 39.71
N LYS A 48 -12.17 -10.77 41.01
CA LYS A 48 -12.40 -9.72 42.03
C LYS A 48 -11.61 -8.43 41.76
N GLU A 49 -10.52 -8.52 41.01
CA GLU A 49 -9.66 -7.39 40.60
C GLU A 49 -10.13 -6.72 39.30
N GLY A 50 -11.24 -7.18 38.71
CA GLY A 50 -11.77 -6.65 37.45
C GLY A 50 -11.05 -7.13 36.18
N ARG A 51 -10.17 -8.13 36.28
CA ARG A 51 -9.47 -8.74 35.14
C ARG A 51 -10.30 -9.88 34.55
N ILE A 52 -10.16 -10.14 33.25
CA ILE A 52 -10.89 -11.21 32.56
C ILE A 52 -10.50 -12.56 33.16
N LYS A 53 -11.44 -13.30 33.72
CA LYS A 53 -11.22 -14.64 34.28
C LYS A 53 -11.52 -15.71 33.24
N ASN A 54 -12.73 -15.67 32.68
CA ASN A 54 -13.19 -16.62 31.68
C ASN A 54 -13.88 -15.89 30.53
N VAL A 55 -13.71 -16.37 29.31
CA VAL A 55 -14.49 -15.94 28.14
C VAL A 55 -15.08 -17.17 27.46
N THR A 56 -16.40 -17.27 27.35
CA THR A 56 -17.08 -18.38 26.69
C THR A 56 -17.65 -17.91 25.36
N ARG A 57 -17.28 -18.59 24.27
CA ARG A 57 -17.86 -18.35 22.94
C ARG A 57 -19.17 -19.11 22.79
N PHE A 58 -20.21 -18.40 22.36
CA PHE A 58 -21.51 -18.97 22.04
C PHE A 58 -21.72 -18.96 20.52
N GLY A 59 -22.21 -20.08 20.00
CA GLY A 59 -22.59 -20.21 18.59
C GLY A 59 -23.93 -19.52 18.29
N LYS A 60 -24.31 -19.54 17.02
CA LYS A 60 -25.63 -19.04 16.57
C LYS A 60 -26.81 -19.81 17.20
N ASP A 61 -26.54 -21.05 17.59
CA ASP A 61 -27.44 -21.96 18.31
C ASP A 61 -27.54 -21.66 19.82
N ARG A 62 -26.77 -20.68 20.32
CA ARG A 62 -26.69 -20.27 21.73
C ARG A 62 -26.13 -21.36 22.66
N ASN A 63 -25.49 -22.38 22.10
CA ASN A 63 -24.75 -23.35 22.88
C ASN A 63 -23.31 -22.87 23.08
N PRO A 64 -22.71 -23.14 24.26
CA PRO A 64 -21.31 -22.86 24.50
C PRO A 64 -20.46 -23.73 23.57
N LYS A 65 -19.45 -23.13 22.95
CA LYS A 65 -18.57 -23.79 21.98
C LYS A 65 -17.19 -24.06 22.58
N GLU A 66 -16.59 -23.04 23.16
CA GLU A 66 -15.35 -23.15 23.90
C GLU A 66 -15.27 -22.08 25.00
N THR A 67 -14.55 -22.38 26.09
CA THR A 67 -14.24 -21.42 27.15
C THR A 67 -12.74 -21.21 27.25
N TYR A 68 -12.33 -19.95 27.22
CA TYR A 68 -10.99 -19.50 27.50
C TYR A 68 -10.86 -19.22 29.00
N HIS A 69 -9.92 -19.90 29.66
CA HIS A 69 -9.61 -19.74 31.08
C HIS A 69 -8.29 -19.01 31.24
N PHE A 70 -8.30 -17.87 31.93
CA PHE A 70 -7.11 -17.01 32.10
C PHE A 70 -6.51 -17.14 33.49
N ILE A 71 -5.18 -17.26 33.53
CA ILE A 71 -4.38 -17.21 34.75
C ILE A 71 -3.47 -15.99 34.65
N TRP A 72 -3.75 -14.99 35.47
CA TRP A 72 -2.97 -13.75 35.51
C TRP A 72 -1.81 -13.85 36.49
N SER A 73 -0.67 -13.27 36.14
CA SER A 73 0.41 -13.04 37.10
C SER A 73 -0.05 -12.07 38.20
N ARG A 74 0.61 -12.07 39.37
CA ARG A 74 0.31 -11.12 40.46
C ARG A 74 0.28 -9.67 39.98
N SER A 75 1.24 -9.28 39.13
CA SER A 75 1.31 -7.94 38.53
C SER A 75 0.15 -7.63 37.57
N GLY A 76 -0.46 -8.66 36.95
CA GLY A 76 -1.44 -8.54 35.88
C GLY A 76 -0.84 -8.24 34.50
N ALA A 77 0.48 -8.13 34.38
CA ALA A 77 1.14 -7.82 33.11
C ALA A 77 1.19 -9.00 32.14
N ARG A 78 1.03 -10.24 32.63
CA ARG A 78 1.05 -11.47 31.83
C ARG A 78 -0.14 -12.34 32.15
N SER A 79 -0.67 -13.00 31.14
CA SER A 79 -1.74 -13.99 31.28
C SER A 79 -1.44 -15.22 30.45
N GLU A 80 -1.37 -16.37 31.12
CA GLU A 80 -1.46 -17.67 30.47
C GLU A 80 -2.92 -18.05 30.32
N TYR A 81 -3.22 -18.92 29.36
CA TYR A 81 -4.58 -19.37 29.16
C TYR A 81 -4.68 -20.80 28.66
N LYS A 82 -5.84 -21.38 28.93
CA LYS A 82 -6.25 -22.68 28.42
C LYS A 82 -7.61 -22.53 27.75
N VAL A 83 -7.89 -23.37 26.76
CA VAL A 83 -9.19 -23.37 26.09
C VAL A 83 -9.82 -24.75 26.25
N GLU A 84 -10.99 -24.80 26.85
CA GLU A 84 -11.80 -26.01 26.97
C GLU A 84 -12.82 -26.05 25.83
N PHE A 85 -12.93 -27.18 25.14
CA PHE A 85 -13.87 -27.37 24.02
C PHE A 85 -15.11 -28.14 24.47
N TYR A 86 -16.29 -27.65 24.10
CA TYR A 86 -17.58 -28.33 24.39
C TYR A 86 -18.17 -29.02 23.17
N GLU A 87 -17.64 -28.77 21.96
CA GLU A 87 -18.13 -29.34 20.72
C GLU A 87 -16.98 -29.88 19.88
N LYS A 88 -17.19 -31.06 19.27
CA LYS A 88 -16.25 -31.65 18.31
C LYS A 88 -16.01 -30.74 17.09
N GLY A 89 -14.89 -30.93 16.40
CA GLY A 89 -14.62 -30.32 15.09
C GLY A 89 -13.18 -29.87 14.96
N ASN A 90 -12.92 -28.72 14.32
CA ASN A 90 -11.57 -28.31 13.94
C ASN A 90 -11.03 -27.15 14.81
N VAL A 91 -9.73 -27.15 15.12
CA VAL A 91 -8.98 -26.11 15.86
C VAL A 91 -8.92 -24.78 15.10
N SER A 92 -9.01 -24.78 13.77
CA SER A 92 -9.12 -23.57 12.93
C SER A 92 -10.28 -22.64 13.32
N ARG A 93 -11.22 -23.11 14.17
CA ARG A 93 -12.22 -22.25 14.80
C ARG A 93 -11.64 -21.20 15.76
N LEU A 94 -10.44 -21.44 16.31
CA LEU A 94 -9.73 -20.53 17.21
C LEU A 94 -9.03 -19.44 16.41
N ASP A 95 -8.37 -19.85 15.33
CA ASP A 95 -7.74 -18.99 14.34
C ASP A 95 -7.66 -19.75 13.02
N LYS A 96 -8.37 -19.23 12.01
CA LYS A 96 -8.57 -19.94 10.74
C LYS A 96 -7.29 -20.06 9.91
N ASP A 97 -6.33 -19.18 10.14
CA ASP A 97 -5.12 -19.08 9.33
C ASP A 97 -3.96 -19.75 10.09
N LEU A 98 -3.92 -19.60 11.41
CA LEU A 98 -2.82 -20.12 12.24
C LEU A 98 -2.83 -21.65 12.40
N TYR A 99 -3.98 -22.31 12.29
CA TYR A 99 -4.10 -23.76 12.46
C TYR A 99 -4.42 -24.47 11.14
N ALA A 100 -3.61 -25.47 10.79
CA ALA A 100 -3.82 -26.31 9.61
C ALA A 100 -5.04 -27.22 9.78
N ASN A 101 -5.46 -27.89 8.70
CA ASN A 101 -6.45 -28.97 8.79
C ASN A 101 -5.80 -30.31 9.21
N GLU A 102 -4.52 -30.51 8.92
CA GLU A 102 -3.76 -31.67 9.36
C GLU A 102 -3.52 -31.58 10.87
N LEU A 103 -3.87 -32.64 11.61
CA LEU A 103 -3.85 -32.69 13.08
C LEU A 103 -4.63 -31.59 13.81
N SER A 104 -5.84 -31.32 13.35
CA SER A 104 -6.66 -30.21 13.86
C SER A 104 -7.98 -30.64 14.49
N TYR A 105 -8.23 -31.94 14.59
CA TYR A 105 -9.50 -32.44 15.10
C TYR A 105 -9.52 -32.44 16.63
N ILE A 106 -10.57 -31.88 17.21
CA ILE A 106 -10.81 -31.79 18.65
C ILE A 106 -12.15 -32.44 19.03
N ARG A 107 -12.22 -32.92 20.28
CA ARG A 107 -13.43 -33.53 20.87
C ARG A 107 -13.91 -32.72 22.08
N PRO A 108 -15.19 -32.85 22.47
CA PRO A 108 -15.69 -32.27 23.71
C PRO A 108 -14.89 -32.76 24.92
N GLY A 109 -14.59 -31.86 25.85
CA GLY A 109 -13.80 -32.11 27.05
C GLY A 109 -12.29 -32.05 26.83
N TRP A 110 -11.82 -31.83 25.61
CA TRP A 110 -10.40 -31.58 25.35
C TRP A 110 -10.02 -30.16 25.77
N ILE A 111 -8.75 -30.01 26.13
CA ILE A 111 -8.15 -28.77 26.60
C ILE A 111 -6.95 -28.43 25.73
N ALA A 112 -6.91 -27.20 25.22
CA ALA A 112 -5.74 -26.62 24.59
C ALA A 112 -4.96 -25.78 25.61
N HIS A 113 -3.69 -26.12 25.80
CA HIS A 113 -2.78 -25.42 26.70
C HIS A 113 -1.91 -24.47 25.89
N PHE A 114 -2.04 -23.16 26.13
CA PHE A 114 -1.32 -22.13 25.39
C PHE A 114 -0.13 -21.62 26.19
N ILE A 115 1.06 -21.67 25.58
CA ILE A 115 2.24 -20.94 26.03
C ILE A 115 2.35 -19.70 25.15
N SER A 116 2.22 -18.52 25.74
CA SER A 116 2.26 -17.25 25.01
C SER A 116 3.65 -16.62 25.00
N ARG A 117 3.95 -15.88 23.93
CA ARG A 117 5.04 -14.91 23.85
C ARG A 117 4.76 -13.68 24.72
N SER A 118 5.75 -12.81 24.86
CA SER A 118 5.61 -11.52 25.56
C SER A 118 4.54 -10.60 24.94
N ASP A 119 4.30 -10.70 23.64
CA ASP A 119 3.29 -9.94 22.89
C ASP A 119 1.88 -10.56 22.98
N GLY A 120 1.71 -11.68 23.67
CA GLY A 120 0.43 -12.38 23.86
C GLY A 120 0.09 -13.43 22.79
N ARG A 121 0.85 -13.51 21.69
CA ARG A 121 0.66 -14.53 20.65
C ARG A 121 1.11 -15.92 21.13
N PRO A 122 0.54 -17.01 20.59
CA PRO A 122 0.94 -18.35 20.97
C PRO A 122 2.37 -18.63 20.49
N ARG A 123 3.22 -19.15 21.36
CA ARG A 123 4.51 -19.76 21.00
C ARG A 123 4.34 -21.26 20.77
N GLU A 124 3.55 -21.89 21.62
CA GLU A 124 3.25 -23.32 21.56
C GLU A 124 1.83 -23.55 22.05
N VAL A 125 1.15 -24.52 21.45
CA VAL A 125 -0.14 -25.02 21.91
C VAL A 125 -0.15 -26.54 21.89
N SER A 126 -0.54 -27.16 23.00
CA SER A 126 -0.75 -28.60 23.07
C SER A 126 -2.22 -28.92 23.34
N PHE A 127 -2.72 -29.98 22.71
CA PHE A 127 -4.11 -30.42 22.82
C PHE A 127 -4.15 -31.75 23.54
N SER A 128 -4.85 -31.77 24.68
CA SER A 128 -4.98 -32.97 25.51
C SER A 128 -6.43 -33.25 25.89
N ASP A 129 -6.72 -34.48 26.29
CA ASP A 129 -7.98 -34.78 26.97
C ASP A 129 -7.99 -34.27 28.42
N SER A 130 -9.08 -34.55 29.13
CA SER A 130 -9.25 -34.25 30.55
C SER A 130 -8.34 -35.04 31.48
N VAL A 131 -7.73 -36.14 31.01
CA VAL A 131 -6.79 -36.98 31.77
C VAL A 131 -5.34 -36.51 31.57
N GLY A 132 -5.09 -35.65 30.58
CA GLY A 132 -3.79 -35.05 30.29
C GLY A 132 -3.02 -35.78 29.18
N PHE A 133 -3.64 -36.71 28.45
CA PHE A 133 -3.01 -37.35 27.30
C PHE A 133 -2.93 -36.35 26.13
N LYS A 134 -1.71 -36.05 25.68
CA LYS A 134 -1.44 -35.12 24.58
C LYS A 134 -1.62 -35.83 23.23
N TYR A 135 -2.51 -35.30 22.37
CA TYR A 135 -2.77 -35.86 21.04
C TYR A 135 -1.95 -35.23 19.93
N PHE A 136 -1.72 -33.92 20.01
CA PHE A 136 -0.90 -33.17 19.07
C PHE A 136 -0.53 -31.81 19.66
N SER A 137 0.45 -31.15 19.03
CA SER A 137 0.84 -29.78 19.34
C SER A 137 1.21 -28.97 18.12
N TYR A 138 1.09 -27.66 18.26
CA TYR A 138 1.58 -26.67 17.30
C TYR A 138 2.67 -25.83 17.93
N HIS A 139 3.76 -25.62 17.20
CA HIS A 139 4.83 -24.69 17.53
C HIS A 139 4.82 -23.54 16.53
N PHE A 140 4.92 -22.32 17.03
CA PHE A 140 4.84 -21.11 16.22
C PHE A 140 6.14 -20.34 16.27
N ASN A 141 6.71 -20.08 15.09
CA ASN A 141 7.85 -19.19 14.93
C ASN A 141 7.41 -17.94 14.14
N TYR A 142 7.89 -16.78 14.57
CA TYR A 142 7.50 -15.49 13.97
C TYR A 142 8.77 -14.76 13.57
N THR A 143 8.93 -14.57 12.27
CA THR A 143 10.08 -13.91 11.67
C THR A 143 9.63 -12.62 11.03
N VAL A 144 10.31 -11.52 11.35
CA VAL A 144 10.02 -10.21 10.81
C VAL A 144 11.13 -9.83 9.84
N VAL A 145 10.74 -9.53 8.60
CA VAL A 145 11.63 -9.01 7.56
C VAL A 145 11.32 -7.53 7.35
N LYS A 146 12.33 -6.68 7.49
CA LYS A 146 12.27 -5.25 7.22
C LYS A 146 13.22 -4.93 6.07
N GLU A 147 12.69 -4.82 4.86
CA GLU A 147 13.44 -4.33 3.68
C GLU A 147 12.70 -3.11 3.09
N ASP A 148 13.42 -2.03 2.76
CA ASP A 148 12.90 -0.85 2.04
C ASP A 148 11.61 -0.20 2.59
N ASN A 149 11.48 -0.06 3.92
CA ASN A 149 10.25 0.42 4.60
C ASN A 149 9.00 -0.46 4.39
N ILE A 150 9.16 -1.65 3.82
CA ILE A 150 8.12 -2.68 3.73
C ILE A 150 8.39 -3.69 4.84
N PHE A 151 7.45 -3.78 5.77
CA PHE A 151 7.48 -4.75 6.86
C PHE A 151 6.71 -5.99 6.41
N SER A 152 7.36 -7.14 6.36
CA SER A 152 6.70 -8.41 6.10
C SER A 152 6.94 -9.34 7.29
N GLU A 153 5.89 -9.99 7.76
CA GLU A 153 6.00 -11.00 8.81
C GLU A 153 5.72 -12.38 8.22
N VAL A 154 6.57 -13.33 8.53
CA VAL A 154 6.39 -14.74 8.20
C VAL A 154 6.13 -15.48 9.50
N VAL A 155 4.98 -16.16 9.58
CA VAL A 155 4.63 -17.02 10.71
C VAL A 155 4.71 -18.46 10.25
N GLU A 156 5.60 -19.23 10.87
CA GLU A 156 5.70 -20.67 10.68
C GLU A 156 4.87 -21.37 11.76
N SER A 157 3.99 -22.26 11.32
CA SER A 157 3.13 -23.08 12.17
C SER A 157 3.45 -24.54 11.93
N SER A 158 4.23 -25.14 12.81
CA SER A 158 4.67 -26.54 12.70
C SER A 158 3.83 -27.42 13.61
N TYR A 159 3.34 -28.56 13.11
CA TYR A 159 2.47 -29.46 13.85
C TYR A 159 3.10 -30.84 14.08
N PHE A 160 2.91 -31.34 15.30
CA PHE A 160 3.50 -32.56 15.82
C PHE A 160 2.41 -33.46 16.39
N ASP A 161 2.56 -34.78 16.20
CA ASP A 161 1.62 -35.78 16.71
C ASP A 161 1.77 -36.05 18.22
N SER A 162 1.13 -37.11 18.73
CA SER A 162 1.20 -37.50 20.14
C SER A 162 2.57 -37.99 20.58
N ASN A 163 3.41 -38.45 19.64
CA ASN A 163 4.78 -38.89 19.88
C ASN A 163 5.79 -37.74 19.76
N ASN A 164 5.31 -36.52 19.49
CA ASN A 164 6.09 -35.35 19.11
C ASN A 164 6.86 -35.55 17.79
N GLU A 165 6.39 -36.41 16.89
CA GLU A 165 6.93 -36.54 15.55
C GLU A 165 6.38 -35.43 14.67
N PHE A 166 7.24 -34.86 13.81
CA PHE A 166 6.86 -33.80 12.88
C PHE A 166 5.98 -34.34 11.78
N VAL A 167 4.79 -33.75 11.60
CA VAL A 167 3.82 -34.20 10.61
C VAL A 167 3.70 -33.23 9.44
N GLY A 168 4.02 -31.95 9.66
CA GLY A 168 4.05 -30.94 8.62
C GLY A 168 4.07 -29.54 9.20
N ARG A 169 4.00 -28.55 8.31
CA ARG A 169 3.96 -27.14 8.69
C ARG A 169 3.27 -26.31 7.64
N HIS A 170 2.88 -25.10 8.03
CA HIS A 170 2.51 -24.08 7.06
C HIS A 170 3.11 -22.72 7.40
N LEU A 171 3.41 -21.96 6.36
CA LEU A 171 3.98 -20.63 6.43
C LEU A 171 2.92 -19.60 6.04
N LEU A 172 2.69 -18.61 6.91
CA LEU A 172 1.83 -17.46 6.63
C LEU A 172 2.67 -16.24 6.33
N TYR A 173 2.42 -15.61 5.20
CA TYR A 173 3.11 -14.39 4.78
C TYR A 173 2.18 -13.20 4.95
N TRP A 174 2.54 -12.28 5.84
CA TRP A 174 1.78 -11.07 6.14
C TRP A 174 2.48 -9.84 5.59
N GLU A 175 1.85 -9.15 4.65
CA GLU A 175 2.30 -7.87 4.11
C GLU A 175 1.92 -6.73 5.06
N LYS A 176 2.88 -5.85 5.37
CA LYS A 176 2.73 -4.68 6.25
C LYS A 176 2.19 -5.03 7.65
N GLY A 177 2.39 -6.28 8.08
CA GLY A 177 1.96 -6.82 9.37
C GLY A 177 0.44 -6.87 9.56
N ALA A 178 -0.35 -6.81 8.48
CA ALA A 178 -1.80 -6.71 8.60
C ALA A 178 -2.59 -7.40 7.48
N ARG A 179 -1.97 -7.71 6.34
CA ARG A 179 -2.65 -8.34 5.20
C ARG A 179 -2.02 -9.69 4.90
N LEU A 180 -2.80 -10.75 5.05
CA LEU A 180 -2.36 -12.09 4.70
C LEU A 180 -2.22 -12.19 3.18
N ARG A 181 -1.00 -12.38 2.69
CA ARG A 181 -0.67 -12.44 1.27
C ARG A 181 -0.66 -13.87 0.75
N MET A 182 -0.17 -14.80 1.55
CA MET A 182 0.03 -16.18 1.12
C MET A 182 0.05 -17.13 2.32
N ILE A 183 -0.43 -18.36 2.11
CA ILE A 183 -0.21 -19.51 2.98
C ILE A 183 0.39 -20.64 2.13
N GLN A 184 1.53 -21.19 2.57
CA GLN A 184 2.14 -22.38 1.96
C GLN A 184 2.07 -23.55 2.94
N TYR A 185 1.58 -24.70 2.50
CA TYR A 185 1.47 -25.93 3.29
C TYR A 185 2.55 -26.91 2.87
N PHE A 186 3.15 -27.57 3.86
CA PHE A 186 4.24 -28.54 3.69
C PHE A 186 3.90 -29.83 4.45
N ASN A 187 4.20 -30.96 3.84
CA ASN A 187 4.06 -32.27 4.49
C ASN A 187 5.25 -32.59 5.43
N SER A 188 5.27 -33.83 5.95
CA SER A 188 6.32 -34.35 6.84
C SER A 188 7.72 -34.35 6.21
N ASP A 189 7.79 -34.47 4.88
CA ASP A 189 9.05 -34.47 4.12
C ASP A 189 9.50 -33.05 3.71
N ASN A 190 8.80 -32.01 4.20
CA ASN A 190 8.99 -30.61 3.84
C ASN A 190 8.80 -30.30 2.34
N THR A 191 7.99 -31.09 1.63
CA THR A 191 7.57 -30.75 0.27
C THR A 191 6.27 -29.96 0.29
N ILE A 192 6.15 -28.98 -0.62
CA ILE A 192 4.94 -28.16 -0.73
C ILE A 192 3.80 -29.02 -1.25
N ILE A 193 2.66 -29.00 -0.55
CA ILE A 193 1.45 -29.73 -0.94
C ILE A 193 0.32 -28.79 -1.41
N GLN A 194 0.39 -27.52 -1.01
CA GLN A 194 -0.62 -26.54 -1.41
C GLN A 194 -0.11 -25.13 -1.15
N THR A 195 -0.40 -24.21 -2.07
CA THR A 195 -0.23 -22.78 -1.83
C THR A 195 -1.55 -22.05 -2.01
N LYS A 196 -1.87 -21.13 -1.09
CA LYS A 196 -3.02 -20.23 -1.17
C LYS A 196 -2.53 -18.80 -1.19
N GLU A 197 -2.78 -18.10 -2.29
CA GLU A 197 -2.42 -16.69 -2.43
C GLU A 197 -3.65 -15.78 -2.34
N TYR A 198 -3.43 -14.56 -1.83
CA TYR A 198 -4.45 -13.55 -1.62
C TYR A 198 -4.05 -12.23 -2.28
N LEU A 199 -4.70 -11.92 -3.39
CA LEU A 199 -4.50 -10.69 -4.14
C LEU A 199 -5.55 -9.66 -3.72
N HIS A 200 -5.16 -8.73 -2.86
CA HIS A 200 -6.05 -7.67 -2.39
C HIS A 200 -6.10 -6.47 -3.36
N ASP A 201 -7.29 -6.10 -3.82
CA ASP A 201 -7.53 -4.84 -4.53
C ASP A 201 -8.30 -3.85 -3.64
N LEU A 202 -7.59 -2.82 -3.17
CA LEU A 202 -8.17 -1.78 -2.32
C LEU A 202 -9.19 -0.88 -3.01
N LYS A 203 -9.10 -0.73 -4.33
CA LYS A 203 -9.98 0.18 -5.08
C LYS A 203 -11.33 -0.45 -5.35
N LEU A 204 -11.31 -1.75 -5.64
CA LEU A 204 -12.51 -2.53 -5.86
C LEU A 204 -13.10 -3.06 -4.55
N GLY A 205 -12.31 -3.11 -3.47
CA GLY A 205 -12.75 -3.69 -2.21
C GLY A 205 -12.99 -5.19 -2.36
N GLU A 206 -12.04 -5.87 -3.02
CA GLU A 206 -12.12 -7.28 -3.35
C GLU A 206 -10.81 -7.99 -2.98
N THR A 207 -10.89 -9.30 -2.76
CA THR A 207 -9.70 -10.15 -2.61
C THR A 207 -9.86 -11.33 -3.53
N VAL A 208 -8.87 -11.57 -4.39
CA VAL A 208 -8.83 -12.76 -5.23
C VAL A 208 -8.00 -13.80 -4.50
N ARG A 209 -8.59 -14.96 -4.23
CA ARG A 209 -7.89 -16.13 -3.73
C ARG A 209 -7.46 -16.98 -4.91
N VAL A 210 -6.19 -17.37 -4.94
CA VAL A 210 -5.64 -18.33 -5.89
C VAL A 210 -5.14 -19.55 -5.10
N ILE A 211 -5.49 -20.76 -5.54
CA ILE A 211 -5.02 -22.02 -4.95
C ILE A 211 -4.18 -22.73 -5.99
N VAL A 212 -2.98 -23.10 -5.60
CA VAL A 212 -1.98 -23.81 -6.39
C VAL A 212 -1.70 -25.16 -5.73
N ASP A 213 -1.60 -26.22 -6.52
CA ASP A 213 -1.28 -27.58 -6.06
C ASP A 213 0.23 -27.81 -5.86
N GLU A 214 0.62 -29.07 -5.70
CA GLU A 214 2.01 -29.50 -5.45
C GLU A 214 2.88 -29.30 -6.70
N GLU A 215 2.28 -29.42 -7.89
CA GLU A 215 2.90 -29.28 -9.20
C GLU A 215 3.10 -27.82 -9.63
N GLY A 216 2.47 -26.87 -8.92
CA GLY A 216 2.51 -25.45 -9.26
C GLY A 216 1.40 -25.01 -10.21
N GLU A 217 0.41 -25.86 -10.47
CA GLU A 217 -0.72 -25.59 -11.35
C GLU A 217 -1.85 -24.88 -10.58
N GLU A 218 -2.51 -23.92 -11.25
CA GLU A 218 -3.62 -23.17 -10.66
C GLU A 218 -4.90 -24.01 -10.65
N VAL A 219 -5.28 -24.49 -9.47
CA VAL A 219 -6.50 -25.31 -9.27
C VAL A 219 -7.74 -24.45 -9.12
N GLU A 220 -7.62 -23.29 -8.47
CA GLU A 220 -8.76 -22.40 -8.22
C GLU A 220 -8.34 -20.93 -8.25
N ARG A 221 -9.15 -20.10 -8.91
CA ARG A 221 -9.14 -18.64 -8.72
C ARG A 221 -10.54 -18.13 -8.46
N LYS A 222 -10.72 -17.49 -7.31
CA LYS A 222 -12.04 -17.04 -6.84
C LYS A 222 -11.97 -15.66 -6.19
N ILE A 223 -12.90 -14.79 -6.58
CA ILE A 223 -13.15 -13.53 -5.87
C ILE A 223 -13.88 -13.86 -4.56
N ILE A 224 -13.29 -13.46 -3.45
CA ILE A 224 -13.86 -13.58 -2.10
C ILE A 224 -14.12 -12.18 -1.53
N PRO A 225 -14.99 -12.06 -0.50
CA PRO A 225 -15.18 -10.80 0.19
C PRO A 225 -13.84 -10.21 0.63
N TYR A 226 -13.70 -8.89 0.55
CA TYR A 226 -12.51 -8.20 1.00
C TYR A 226 -12.13 -8.67 2.41
N MET A 227 -10.85 -9.01 2.57
CA MET A 227 -10.27 -9.36 3.86
C MET A 227 -9.64 -8.10 4.44
N PRO A 228 -10.39 -7.27 5.20
CA PRO A 228 -9.79 -6.13 5.88
C PRO A 228 -8.78 -6.66 6.91
N PRO A 229 -7.71 -5.90 7.17
CA PRO A 229 -6.85 -6.18 8.31
C PRO A 229 -7.70 -6.16 9.60
N ASP A 230 -7.44 -7.09 10.52
CA ASP A 230 -8.09 -7.04 11.83
C ASP A 230 -7.79 -5.67 12.48
N LYS A 231 -8.82 -4.99 12.98
CA LYS A 231 -8.69 -3.71 13.68
C LYS A 231 -7.74 -3.83 14.88
N TYR A 232 -7.66 -5.02 15.46
CA TYR A 232 -6.75 -5.36 16.55
C TYR A 232 -5.66 -6.34 16.11
N ALA A 233 -5.36 -6.39 14.80
CA ALA A 233 -4.21 -7.10 14.26
C ALA A 233 -2.96 -6.75 15.08
N TYR A 234 -2.02 -7.69 15.12
CA TYR A 234 -0.93 -7.77 16.09
C TYR A 234 -0.12 -6.48 16.30
N LYS A 235 -0.14 -5.56 15.33
CA LYS A 235 0.60 -4.30 15.33
C LYS A 235 -0.18 -3.07 15.82
N TYR A 236 -1.52 -3.05 15.75
CA TYR A 236 -2.32 -1.84 15.92
C TYR A 236 -3.22 -1.90 17.15
N GLU A 237 -2.98 -1.04 18.13
CA GLU A 237 -3.88 -0.81 19.27
C GLU A 237 -4.71 0.44 19.04
N TRP A 238 -6.03 0.31 19.06
CA TRP A 238 -6.92 1.45 19.06
C TRP A 238 -7.30 1.83 20.48
N THR A 239 -6.79 2.98 20.96
CA THR A 239 -6.98 3.45 22.35
C THR A 239 -8.20 4.36 22.53
N GLY A 240 -9.08 4.42 21.53
CA GLY A 240 -10.24 5.32 21.51
C GLY A 240 -9.92 6.78 21.20
N LYS A 241 -8.64 7.19 21.14
CA LYS A 241 -8.20 8.53 20.68
C LYS A 241 -7.24 8.50 19.50
N GLY A 242 -6.67 7.34 19.16
CA GLY A 242 -5.74 7.15 18.03
C GLY A 242 -5.37 5.68 17.84
N VAL A 243 -4.60 5.39 16.78
CA VAL A 243 -4.00 4.07 16.51
C VAL A 243 -2.54 4.10 16.98
N ILE A 244 -2.19 3.25 17.95
CA ILE A 244 -0.81 3.04 18.39
C ILE A 244 -0.21 1.89 17.60
N ASP A 245 0.91 2.16 16.93
CA ASP A 245 1.77 1.15 16.31
C ASP A 245 2.76 0.65 17.37
N ARG A 246 2.50 -0.55 17.91
CA ARG A 246 3.36 -1.19 18.94
C ARG A 246 4.71 -1.66 18.38
N GLY A 247 4.88 -1.69 17.06
CA GLY A 247 6.14 -2.07 16.42
C GLY A 247 7.29 -1.06 16.63
N LEU A 248 6.99 0.14 17.14
CA LEU A 248 7.98 1.17 17.48
C LEU A 248 8.42 1.12 18.96
N GLU A 249 7.64 0.53 19.86
CA GLU A 249 8.02 0.36 21.28
C GLU A 249 9.00 -0.82 21.49
N GLU A 250 9.17 -1.69 20.50
CA GLU A 250 10.14 -2.81 20.54
C GLU A 250 11.55 -2.45 20.01
N ILE A 251 11.81 -1.18 19.72
CA ILE A 251 13.13 -0.70 19.22
C ILE A 251 14.25 -0.87 20.26
N ASP A 252 13.93 -1.01 21.55
CA ASP A 252 14.93 -1.34 22.60
C ASP A 252 15.44 -2.80 22.55
N ASN A 253 14.99 -3.62 21.59
CA ASN A 253 15.50 -4.98 21.36
C ASN A 253 16.41 -5.11 20.12
N LEU A 254 16.84 -4.00 19.50
CA LEU A 254 17.82 -4.05 18.41
C LEU A 254 19.14 -4.69 18.89
N ASP A 255 19.57 -4.38 20.12
CA ASP A 255 20.74 -4.99 20.74
C ASP A 255 20.53 -6.49 20.98
N LEU A 256 19.32 -6.91 21.37
CA LEU A 256 18.99 -8.32 21.59
C LEU A 256 18.97 -9.11 20.26
N ALA A 257 18.47 -8.52 19.17
CA ALA A 257 18.44 -9.16 17.85
C ALA A 257 19.84 -9.29 17.23
N VAL A 258 20.70 -8.28 17.41
CA VAL A 258 22.12 -8.36 17.05
C VAL A 258 22.86 -9.36 17.93
N GLU A 259 22.54 -9.43 19.23
CA GLU A 259 23.10 -10.42 20.15
C GLU A 259 22.62 -11.85 19.82
N PHE A 260 21.37 -12.03 19.35
CA PHE A 260 20.85 -13.32 18.87
C PHE A 260 21.46 -13.74 17.54
N ALA A 261 21.68 -12.80 16.61
CA ALA A 261 22.37 -13.08 15.34
C ALA A 261 23.84 -13.46 15.59
N ALA A 262 24.53 -12.73 16.47
CA ALA A 262 25.89 -13.04 16.90
C ALA A 262 25.95 -14.41 17.63
N ARG A 263 25.00 -14.72 18.52
CA ARG A 263 24.91 -16.04 19.16
C ARG A 263 24.61 -17.17 18.18
N ALA A 264 23.82 -16.92 17.14
CA ALA A 264 23.51 -17.91 16.11
C ALA A 264 24.72 -18.15 15.21
N GLU A 265 25.49 -17.12 14.88
CA GLU A 265 26.75 -17.22 14.14
C GLU A 265 27.83 -17.93 14.97
N ASP A 266 27.95 -17.60 16.26
CA ASP A 266 28.83 -18.30 17.21
C ASP A 266 28.42 -19.77 17.39
N ALA A 267 27.12 -20.07 17.46
CA ALA A 267 26.62 -21.44 17.53
C ALA A 267 26.92 -22.23 16.24
N LEU A 268 26.82 -21.60 15.07
CA LEU A 268 27.15 -22.20 13.78
C LEU A 268 28.67 -22.44 13.62
N ASN A 269 29.49 -21.48 14.07
CA ASN A 269 30.94 -21.61 14.09
C ASN A 269 31.38 -22.72 15.05
N LYS A 270 30.78 -22.78 16.24
CA LYS A 270 31.02 -23.85 17.22
C LYS A 270 30.61 -25.22 16.68
N ALA A 271 29.45 -25.33 16.03
CA ALA A 271 29.02 -26.57 15.38
C ALA A 271 29.99 -27.02 14.26
N ASN A 272 30.54 -26.08 13.47
CA ASN A 272 31.55 -26.36 12.46
C ASN A 272 32.90 -26.79 13.05
N GLU A 273 33.29 -26.21 14.19
CA GLU A 273 34.48 -26.62 14.95
C GLU A 273 34.31 -28.02 15.55
N ASP A 274 33.14 -28.32 16.14
CA ASP A 274 32.80 -29.63 16.69
C ASP A 274 32.83 -30.72 15.60
N VAL A 275 32.30 -30.42 14.40
CA VAL A 275 32.41 -31.33 13.22
C VAL A 275 33.86 -31.56 12.80
N ARG A 276 34.71 -30.52 12.87
CA ARG A 276 36.13 -30.63 12.52
C ARG A 276 36.90 -31.47 13.57
N ALA A 277 36.62 -31.27 14.85
CA ALA A 277 37.18 -32.06 15.94
C ALA A 277 36.74 -33.52 15.88
N ALA A 278 35.46 -33.79 15.60
CA ALA A 278 34.92 -35.14 15.41
C ALA A 278 35.61 -35.87 14.24
N LYS A 279 35.86 -35.18 13.12
CA LYS A 279 36.63 -35.75 11.99
C LYS A 279 38.07 -36.11 12.37
N GLN A 280 38.75 -35.26 13.14
CA GLN A 280 40.13 -35.54 13.60
C GLN A 280 40.16 -36.74 14.55
N ALA A 281 39.22 -36.81 15.50
CA ALA A 281 39.08 -37.95 16.41
C ALA A 281 38.80 -39.26 15.65
N LEU A 282 37.96 -39.21 14.61
CA LEU A 282 37.67 -40.34 13.72
C LEU A 282 38.93 -40.83 12.97
N GLU A 283 39.77 -39.91 12.52
CA GLU A 283 41.00 -40.21 11.79
C GLU A 283 42.06 -40.82 12.71
N GLU A 284 42.22 -40.30 13.93
CA GLU A 284 43.09 -40.88 14.97
C GLU A 284 42.63 -42.28 15.40
N ALA A 285 41.32 -42.48 15.59
CA ALA A 285 40.75 -43.78 15.93
C ALA A 285 41.01 -44.81 14.82
N ASN A 286 40.85 -44.40 13.55
CA ASN A 286 41.18 -45.24 12.39
C ASN A 286 42.67 -45.59 12.32
N GLN A 287 43.57 -44.66 12.63
CA GLN A 287 45.00 -44.93 12.67
C GLN A 287 45.36 -45.93 13.79
N ARG A 288 44.79 -45.77 14.99
CA ARG A 288 45.00 -46.70 16.11
C ARG A 288 44.47 -48.10 15.80
N ALA A 289 43.28 -48.21 15.20
CA ALA A 289 42.73 -49.49 14.77
C ALA A 289 43.64 -50.19 13.73
N ARG A 290 44.19 -49.45 12.77
CA ARG A 290 45.14 -49.99 11.78
C ARG A 290 46.46 -50.43 12.41
N LEU A 291 46.99 -49.67 13.37
CA LEU A 291 48.21 -50.02 14.11
C LEU A 291 48.01 -51.26 14.98
N ALA A 292 46.90 -51.35 15.71
CA ALA A 292 46.54 -52.53 16.49
C ALA A 292 46.43 -53.78 15.60
N THR A 293 45.79 -53.66 14.43
CA THR A 293 45.67 -54.75 13.46
C THR A 293 47.03 -55.22 12.91
N LYS A 294 47.95 -54.27 12.64
CA LYS A 294 49.33 -54.60 12.23
C LYS A 294 50.12 -55.29 13.35
N LEU A 295 49.95 -54.85 14.60
CA LEU A 295 50.59 -55.46 15.76
C LEU A 295 50.07 -56.89 16.01
N MET A 296 48.76 -57.12 15.87
CA MET A 296 48.17 -58.47 15.94
C MET A 296 48.79 -59.42 14.92
N ARG A 297 48.85 -59.00 13.64
CA ARG A 297 49.48 -59.81 12.57
C ARG A 297 50.96 -60.11 12.82
N LYS A 298 51.69 -59.19 13.45
CA LYS A 298 53.12 -59.38 13.77
C LYS A 298 53.32 -60.33 14.96
N ALA A 299 52.44 -60.25 15.96
CA ALA A 299 52.44 -61.16 17.11
C ALA A 299 52.09 -62.59 16.70
N GLU A 300 51.13 -62.79 15.78
CA GLU A 300 50.79 -64.10 15.22
C GLU A 300 51.99 -64.79 14.54
N GLY A 301 52.91 -64.01 13.96
CA GLY A 301 54.12 -64.53 13.28
C GLY A 301 55.31 -64.85 14.21
N GLN A 302 55.26 -64.48 15.50
CA GLN A 302 56.37 -64.63 16.45
C GLN A 302 55.93 -65.42 17.69
N VAL A 303 55.73 -66.73 17.56
CA VAL A 303 55.30 -67.56 18.70
C VAL A 303 56.37 -68.58 19.11
N LYS A 304 56.90 -68.41 20.33
CA LYS A 304 57.52 -69.47 21.16
C LYS A 304 57.01 -69.48 22.61
N ASP A 305 56.14 -68.55 23.03
CA ASP A 305 55.62 -68.49 24.40
C ASP A 305 54.15 -68.04 24.41
N VAL A 306 53.25 -68.87 24.95
CA VAL A 306 51.80 -68.82 24.69
C VAL A 306 51.05 -67.87 25.65
N GLU A 307 51.49 -67.75 26.90
CA GLU A 307 50.80 -66.91 27.90
C GLU A 307 51.00 -65.41 27.66
N SER A 308 52.23 -64.97 27.35
CA SER A 308 52.51 -63.56 27.03
C SER A 308 51.86 -63.09 25.72
N PHE A 309 51.47 -64.04 24.84
CA PHE A 309 50.73 -63.78 23.61
C PHE A 309 49.25 -63.55 23.88
N GLN A 310 48.63 -64.36 24.75
CA GLN A 310 47.22 -64.20 25.11
C GLN A 310 46.94 -62.87 25.82
N VAL A 311 47.82 -62.44 26.74
CA VAL A 311 47.66 -61.15 27.44
C VAL A 311 47.78 -59.96 26.46
N ARG A 312 48.76 -59.98 25.55
CA ARG A 312 48.93 -58.92 24.54
C ARG A 312 47.81 -58.91 23.49
N MET A 313 47.27 -60.07 23.15
CA MET A 313 46.10 -60.17 22.26
C MET A 313 44.84 -59.61 22.92
N GLU A 314 44.61 -59.88 24.20
CA GLU A 314 43.44 -59.36 24.90
C GLU A 314 43.52 -57.84 25.10
N GLU A 315 44.70 -57.31 25.41
CA GLU A 315 44.94 -55.86 25.49
C GLU A 315 44.72 -55.17 24.14
N ALA A 316 45.27 -55.73 23.05
CA ALA A 316 45.07 -55.21 21.70
C ALA A 316 43.59 -55.29 21.24
N ARG A 317 42.87 -56.33 21.66
CA ARG A 317 41.44 -56.51 21.37
C ARG A 317 40.58 -55.48 22.12
N GLN A 318 40.87 -55.23 23.39
CA GLN A 318 40.19 -54.20 24.17
C GLN A 318 40.44 -52.79 23.64
N ASP A 319 41.68 -52.49 23.23
CA ASP A 319 42.01 -51.20 22.62
C ASP A 319 41.34 -51.00 21.26
N ALA A 320 41.26 -52.06 20.43
CA ALA A 320 40.52 -52.03 19.18
C ALA A 320 39.01 -51.80 19.42
N GLN A 321 38.43 -52.45 20.44
CA GLN A 321 37.02 -52.30 20.77
C GLN A 321 36.68 -50.89 21.28
N LYS A 322 37.49 -50.33 22.18
CA LYS A 322 37.35 -48.93 22.64
C LYS A 322 37.55 -47.93 21.50
N ALA A 323 38.41 -48.21 20.53
CA ALA A 323 38.59 -47.35 19.36
C ALA A 323 37.37 -47.39 18.43
N ILE A 324 36.74 -48.55 18.26
CA ILE A 324 35.50 -48.72 17.47
C ILE A 324 34.33 -48.01 18.14
N GLU A 325 34.16 -48.13 19.46
CA GLU A 325 33.09 -47.41 20.18
C GLU A 325 33.21 -45.89 20.04
N LYS A 326 34.42 -45.35 20.21
CA LYS A 326 34.68 -43.91 19.99
C LYS A 326 34.45 -43.46 18.55
N MET A 327 34.69 -44.34 17.57
CA MET A 327 34.41 -44.08 16.16
C MET A 327 32.91 -43.95 15.91
N TYR A 328 32.09 -44.84 16.49
CA TYR A 328 30.63 -44.82 16.35
C TYR A 328 29.99 -43.60 17.02
N ASP A 329 30.46 -43.17 18.20
CA ASP A 329 29.93 -41.99 18.86
C ASP A 329 30.30 -40.70 18.10
N ALA A 330 31.53 -40.60 17.59
CA ALA A 330 31.95 -39.47 16.76
C ALA A 330 31.21 -39.40 15.41
N GLU A 331 30.89 -40.56 14.80
CA GLU A 331 30.11 -40.63 13.57
C GLU A 331 28.66 -40.18 13.80
N ARG A 332 28.05 -40.58 14.93
CA ARG A 332 26.69 -40.17 15.31
C ARG A 332 26.58 -38.67 15.60
N GLU A 333 27.58 -38.06 16.23
CA GLU A 333 27.64 -36.61 16.44
C GLU A 333 27.85 -35.84 15.13
N ALA A 334 28.73 -36.34 14.26
CA ALA A 334 28.95 -35.74 12.94
C ALA A 334 27.70 -35.83 12.04
N GLU A 335 26.91 -36.90 12.15
CA GLU A 335 25.66 -37.07 11.42
C GLU A 335 24.57 -36.10 11.91
N ARG A 336 24.40 -35.94 13.23
CA ARG A 336 23.49 -34.93 13.80
C ARG A 336 23.84 -33.51 13.35
N ALA A 337 25.10 -33.14 13.43
CA ALA A 337 25.56 -31.82 13.00
C ALA A 337 25.39 -31.59 11.49
N ARG A 338 25.54 -32.63 10.66
CA ARG A 338 25.24 -32.57 9.22
C ARG A 338 23.75 -32.38 8.94
N LEU A 339 22.88 -33.03 9.69
CA LEU A 339 21.43 -32.89 9.55
C LEU A 339 20.96 -31.47 9.93
N GLU A 340 21.51 -30.92 11.01
CA GLU A 340 21.22 -29.53 11.43
C GLU A 340 21.74 -28.50 10.41
N ALA A 341 22.95 -28.70 9.87
CA ALA A 341 23.49 -27.85 8.81
C ALA A 341 22.68 -27.96 7.50
N ALA A 342 22.22 -29.16 7.14
CA ALA A 342 21.37 -29.38 5.97
C ALA A 342 19.98 -28.75 6.11
N ALA A 343 19.40 -28.77 7.31
CA ALA A 343 18.15 -28.08 7.62
C ALA A 343 18.30 -26.55 7.54
N ALA A 344 19.45 -26.02 7.99
CA ALA A 344 19.76 -24.60 7.89
C ALA A 344 20.01 -24.14 6.43
N THR A 345 20.65 -24.96 5.59
CA THR A 345 20.88 -24.62 4.17
C THR A 345 19.62 -24.74 3.33
N THR A 346 18.78 -25.75 3.57
CA THR A 346 17.49 -25.90 2.86
C THR A 346 16.50 -24.78 3.20
N THR A 347 16.46 -24.33 4.46
CA THR A 347 15.70 -23.13 4.83
C THR A 347 16.23 -21.86 4.16
N LEU A 348 17.55 -21.73 4.01
CA LEU A 348 18.17 -20.58 3.33
C LEU A 348 17.94 -20.57 1.81
N ASP A 349 17.96 -21.73 1.16
CA ASP A 349 17.69 -21.87 -0.28
C ASP A 349 16.20 -21.69 -0.61
N ALA A 350 15.30 -22.12 0.28
CA ALA A 350 13.87 -21.82 0.16
C ALA A 350 13.60 -20.30 0.24
N VAL A 351 14.32 -19.59 1.12
CA VAL A 351 14.26 -18.12 1.23
C VAL A 351 14.86 -17.42 -0.01
N ARG A 352 15.90 -17.98 -0.63
CA ARG A 352 16.47 -17.42 -1.87
C ARG A 352 15.57 -17.62 -3.08
N LYS A 353 15.01 -18.83 -3.27
CA LYS A 353 14.08 -19.10 -4.37
C LYS A 353 12.80 -18.27 -4.28
N THR A 354 12.30 -18.02 -3.08
CA THR A 354 11.14 -17.13 -2.89
C THR A 354 11.47 -15.67 -3.22
N LYS A 355 12.69 -15.21 -2.91
CA LYS A 355 13.19 -13.88 -3.32
C LYS A 355 13.32 -13.74 -4.84
N ASP A 356 13.84 -14.76 -5.54
CA ASP A 356 13.98 -14.74 -7.00
C ASP A 356 12.60 -14.70 -7.72
N VAL A 357 11.60 -15.41 -7.17
CA VAL A 357 10.22 -15.38 -7.68
C VAL A 357 9.54 -14.04 -7.38
N GLU A 358 9.76 -13.44 -6.21
CA GLU A 358 9.26 -12.11 -5.89
C GLU A 358 9.90 -11.02 -6.77
N ASP A 359 11.20 -11.10 -7.03
CA ASP A 359 11.92 -10.16 -7.89
C ASP A 359 11.42 -10.24 -9.33
N TYR A 360 11.21 -11.46 -9.86
CA TYR A 360 10.61 -11.67 -11.18
C TYR A 360 9.18 -11.13 -11.27
N ALA A 361 8.33 -11.41 -10.27
CA ALA A 361 6.96 -10.91 -10.22
C ALA A 361 6.90 -9.37 -10.05
N GLN A 362 7.85 -8.77 -9.33
CA GLN A 362 7.98 -7.32 -9.21
C GLN A 362 8.46 -6.66 -10.51
N GLU A 363 9.36 -7.30 -11.26
CA GLU A 363 9.79 -6.81 -12.56
C GLU A 363 8.66 -6.86 -13.59
N GLU A 364 7.92 -7.96 -13.68
CA GLU A 364 6.72 -8.04 -14.52
C GLU A 364 5.66 -7.00 -14.12
N ALA A 365 5.41 -6.82 -12.82
CA ALA A 365 4.49 -5.80 -12.33
C ALA A 365 4.96 -4.36 -12.65
N LYS A 366 6.27 -4.10 -12.62
CA LYS A 366 6.85 -2.81 -13.02
C LYS A 366 6.70 -2.57 -14.53
N VAL A 367 6.88 -3.60 -15.37
CA VAL A 367 6.67 -3.55 -16.83
C VAL A 367 5.20 -3.31 -17.14
N ALA A 368 4.29 -4.09 -16.58
CA ALA A 368 2.85 -3.94 -16.74
C ALA A 368 2.35 -2.55 -16.28
N LYS A 369 2.90 -2.01 -15.18
CA LYS A 369 2.61 -0.65 -14.71
C LYS A 369 3.14 0.43 -15.65
N LYS A 370 4.32 0.25 -16.26
CA LYS A 370 4.87 1.16 -17.28
C LYS A 370 4.00 1.16 -18.54
N GLU A 371 3.59 -0.01 -19.02
CA GLU A 371 2.70 -0.14 -20.17
C GLU A 371 1.31 0.46 -19.90
N ALA A 372 0.72 0.20 -18.75
CA ALA A 372 -0.56 0.80 -18.35
C ALA A 372 -0.46 2.33 -18.25
N LYS A 373 0.68 2.87 -17.80
CA LYS A 373 0.93 4.32 -17.75
C LYS A 373 1.08 4.92 -19.15
N GLN A 374 1.71 4.21 -20.09
CA GLN A 374 1.80 4.60 -21.50
C GLN A 374 0.42 4.58 -22.17
N LYS A 375 -0.33 3.48 -22.06
CA LYS A 375 -1.71 3.35 -22.56
C LYS A 375 -2.62 4.46 -21.99
N ARG A 376 -2.49 4.81 -20.70
CA ARG A 376 -3.22 5.96 -20.10
C ARG A 376 -2.77 7.32 -20.66
N LYS A 377 -1.48 7.53 -20.90
CA LYS A 377 -0.98 8.77 -21.53
C LYS A 377 -1.49 8.91 -22.95
N GLU A 378 -1.50 7.82 -23.72
CA GLU A 378 -2.04 7.78 -25.08
C GLU A 378 -3.54 7.99 -25.10
N ALA A 379 -4.30 7.34 -24.21
CA ALA A 379 -5.74 7.56 -24.06
C ALA A 379 -6.05 9.02 -23.71
N ARG A 380 -5.27 9.65 -22.82
CA ARG A 380 -5.39 11.09 -22.51
C ARG A 380 -5.03 11.97 -23.71
N LYS A 381 -4.02 11.60 -24.51
CA LYS A 381 -3.64 12.34 -25.73
C LYS A 381 -4.75 12.25 -26.78
N LYS A 382 -5.31 11.05 -27.02
CA LYS A 382 -6.44 10.81 -27.91
C LYS A 382 -7.69 11.56 -27.44
N ALA A 383 -8.01 11.54 -26.14
CA ALA A 383 -9.15 12.30 -25.59
C ALA A 383 -8.99 13.81 -25.78
N ARG A 384 -7.78 14.36 -25.61
CA ARG A 384 -7.49 15.78 -25.91
C ARG A 384 -7.64 16.11 -27.38
N GLN A 385 -7.20 15.22 -28.27
CA GLN A 385 -7.34 15.39 -29.73
C GLN A 385 -8.81 15.33 -30.16
N LEU A 386 -9.58 14.37 -29.64
CA LEU A 386 -11.02 14.26 -29.88
C LEU A 386 -11.78 15.51 -29.38
N LYS A 387 -11.43 16.03 -28.20
CA LYS A 387 -12.04 17.25 -27.67
C LYS A 387 -11.71 18.49 -28.52
N ARG A 388 -10.48 18.59 -29.03
CA ARG A 388 -10.10 19.65 -30.00
C ARG A 388 -10.86 19.51 -31.32
N ALA A 389 -10.99 18.30 -31.85
CA ALA A 389 -11.79 18.03 -33.06
C ALA A 389 -13.28 18.34 -32.84
N LEU A 390 -13.82 18.08 -31.64
CA LEU A 390 -15.18 18.48 -31.26
C LEU A 390 -15.33 20.00 -31.21
N GLN A 391 -14.37 20.73 -30.63
CA GLN A 391 -14.33 22.19 -30.66
C GLN A 391 -14.26 22.72 -32.10
N ASP A 392 -13.44 22.11 -32.95
CA ASP A 392 -13.33 22.49 -34.37
C ASP A 392 -14.63 22.26 -35.14
N SER A 393 -15.38 21.20 -34.82
CA SER A 393 -16.71 20.96 -35.39
C SER A 393 -17.75 22.00 -34.92
N LEU A 394 -17.72 22.32 -33.62
CA LEU A 394 -18.63 23.30 -33.01
C LEU A 394 -18.36 24.74 -33.47
N PHE A 395 -17.09 25.12 -33.67
CA PHE A 395 -16.70 26.49 -34.02
C PHE A 395 -16.39 26.69 -35.52
N GLY A 396 -16.05 25.62 -36.25
CA GLY A 396 -15.64 25.68 -37.66
C GLY A 396 -16.79 25.85 -38.65
N SER A 397 -18.05 25.69 -38.21
CA SER A 397 -19.26 25.95 -39.01
C SER A 397 -19.84 27.36 -38.80
N GLY A 398 -19.19 28.18 -37.97
CA GLY A 398 -19.64 29.53 -37.66
C GLY A 398 -19.40 30.54 -38.79
N PRO A 399 -20.03 31.73 -38.71
CA PRO A 399 -19.84 32.81 -39.67
C PRO A 399 -18.36 33.23 -39.79
N LYS A 400 -17.92 33.49 -41.03
CA LYS A 400 -16.55 33.91 -41.35
C LYS A 400 -16.20 35.28 -40.80
N SER A 401 -17.18 36.08 -40.41
CA SER A 401 -17.01 37.42 -39.85
C SER A 401 -17.43 37.44 -38.38
N PHE A 402 -16.81 38.30 -37.58
CA PHE A 402 -17.15 38.50 -36.18
C PHE A 402 -17.40 39.98 -35.89
N LEU A 403 -18.31 40.22 -34.94
CA LEU A 403 -18.61 41.53 -34.37
C LEU A 403 -18.46 41.43 -32.85
N THR A 404 -17.67 42.31 -32.25
CA THR A 404 -17.46 42.36 -30.81
C THR A 404 -17.93 43.70 -30.28
N LEU A 405 -18.85 43.67 -29.34
CA LEU A 405 -19.27 44.81 -28.55
C LEU A 405 -18.86 44.54 -27.12
N ALA A 406 -17.98 45.37 -26.57
CA ALA A 406 -17.57 45.20 -25.19
C ALA A 406 -17.48 46.53 -24.46
N PHE A 407 -17.71 46.49 -23.15
CA PHE A 407 -17.50 47.65 -22.28
C PHE A 407 -16.63 47.26 -21.09
N GLY A 408 -15.90 48.20 -20.53
CA GLY A 408 -14.94 47.87 -19.50
C GLY A 408 -14.36 49.10 -18.84
N GLN A 409 -13.80 48.91 -17.65
CA GLN A 409 -13.06 49.95 -16.95
C GLN A 409 -11.59 49.52 -16.83
N PRO A 410 -10.64 50.43 -17.06
CA PRO A 410 -9.24 50.21 -16.73
C PRO A 410 -9.09 49.87 -15.24
N LEU A 411 -8.41 48.76 -14.93
CA LEU A 411 -8.21 48.33 -13.53
C LEU A 411 -7.06 49.07 -12.84
N VAL A 412 -6.06 49.48 -13.63
CA VAL A 412 -4.86 50.17 -13.15
C VAL A 412 -4.59 51.34 -14.08
N ILE A 413 -4.45 52.52 -13.47
CA ILE A 413 -4.16 53.78 -14.13
C ILE A 413 -2.69 54.11 -13.85
N GLU A 414 -1.91 54.35 -14.90
CA GLU A 414 -0.48 54.63 -14.79
C GLU A 414 -0.21 56.07 -14.31
N ASN A 415 1.03 56.36 -13.90
CA ASN A 415 1.43 57.63 -13.30
C ASN A 415 1.07 58.86 -14.13
N THR A 416 1.14 58.77 -15.46
CA THR A 416 0.80 59.86 -16.39
C THR A 416 -0.68 60.23 -16.38
N LEU A 417 -1.55 59.32 -15.94
CA LEU A 417 -3.00 59.49 -15.85
C LEU A 417 -3.49 59.54 -14.38
N LYS A 418 -2.59 59.68 -13.40
CA LYS A 418 -2.91 59.69 -11.95
C LYS A 418 -3.98 60.70 -11.53
N ASP A 419 -4.01 61.86 -12.20
CA ASP A 419 -4.96 62.94 -11.92
C ASP A 419 -6.28 62.79 -12.73
N HIS A 420 -6.50 61.61 -13.32
CA HIS A 420 -7.70 61.26 -14.07
C HIS A 420 -8.37 60.03 -13.45
N THR A 421 -9.69 60.09 -13.36
CA THR A 421 -10.57 58.97 -13.03
C THR A 421 -10.95 58.24 -14.32
N ALA A 422 -10.77 56.92 -14.35
CA ALA A 422 -11.10 56.14 -15.53
C ALA A 422 -12.63 56.00 -15.70
N GLY A 423 -13.13 56.46 -16.83
CA GLY A 423 -14.51 56.29 -17.26
C GLY A 423 -14.79 54.88 -17.77
N ILE A 424 -16.01 54.67 -18.28
CA ILE A 424 -16.38 53.43 -18.97
C ILE A 424 -15.84 53.51 -20.39
N ASN A 425 -15.01 52.55 -20.76
CA ASN A 425 -14.52 52.43 -22.12
C ASN A 425 -15.40 51.48 -22.93
N TYR A 426 -15.59 51.79 -24.21
CA TYR A 426 -16.34 50.95 -25.14
C TYR A 426 -15.42 50.46 -26.25
N THR A 427 -15.57 49.19 -26.61
CA THR A 427 -14.85 48.54 -27.69
C THR A 427 -15.84 48.03 -28.72
N PHE A 428 -15.59 48.41 -29.96
CA PHE A 428 -16.26 47.93 -31.16
C PHE A 428 -15.23 47.23 -32.04
N GLY A 429 -15.31 45.91 -32.15
CA GLY A 429 -14.43 45.10 -32.97
C GLY A 429 -15.17 44.49 -34.15
N LEU A 430 -14.61 44.58 -35.35
CA LEU A 430 -15.10 43.86 -36.52
C LEU A 430 -13.96 43.15 -37.22
N GLY A 431 -14.19 41.95 -37.74
CA GLY A 431 -13.12 41.23 -38.43
C GLY A 431 -13.57 39.94 -39.09
N ARG A 432 -12.60 39.23 -39.66
CA ARG A 432 -12.78 37.95 -40.32
C ARG A 432 -12.01 36.87 -39.58
N ARG A 433 -12.71 35.79 -39.25
CA ARG A 433 -12.15 34.57 -38.66
C ARG A 433 -11.41 33.76 -39.72
N ASN A 434 -10.36 33.06 -39.31
CA ASN A 434 -9.60 32.14 -40.14
C ASN A 434 -9.14 32.74 -41.48
N MET A 435 -8.78 34.02 -41.49
CA MET A 435 -8.44 34.74 -42.73
C MET A 435 -7.20 34.14 -43.42
N PHE A 436 -6.21 33.71 -42.63
CA PHE A 436 -5.04 33.01 -43.17
C PHE A 436 -4.52 31.97 -42.17
N LYS A 437 -3.68 31.06 -42.66
CA LYS A 437 -3.06 30.00 -41.87
C LYS A 437 -1.56 30.25 -41.75
N PHE A 438 -1.06 30.27 -40.52
CA PHE A 438 0.37 30.34 -40.24
C PHE A 438 0.77 29.21 -39.30
N ASN A 439 1.75 28.39 -39.71
CA ASN A 439 2.22 27.23 -38.96
C ASN A 439 1.08 26.29 -38.49
N GLY A 440 0.13 26.02 -39.39
CA GLY A 440 -1.03 25.16 -39.11
C GLY A 440 -2.09 25.75 -38.18
N ARG A 441 -1.96 27.01 -37.76
CA ARG A 441 -2.96 27.72 -36.96
C ARG A 441 -3.69 28.74 -37.81
N GLU A 442 -5.00 28.79 -37.64
CA GLU A 442 -5.86 29.80 -38.24
C GLU A 442 -5.73 31.11 -37.46
N ILE A 443 -5.57 32.20 -38.20
CA ILE A 443 -5.42 33.54 -37.65
C ILE A 443 -6.63 34.37 -38.07
N ASP A 444 -7.28 34.98 -37.09
CA ASP A 444 -8.35 35.94 -37.27
C ASP A 444 -7.73 37.34 -37.41
N ILE A 445 -8.27 38.15 -38.31
CA ILE A 445 -7.87 39.55 -38.47
C ILE A 445 -9.07 40.45 -38.24
N GLY A 446 -8.90 41.54 -37.51
CA GLY A 446 -9.94 42.54 -37.33
C GLY A 446 -9.43 43.95 -37.08
N LEU A 447 -10.38 44.88 -37.02
CA LEU A 447 -10.22 46.25 -36.59
C LEU A 447 -10.98 46.43 -35.28
N GLU A 448 -10.29 46.88 -34.23
CA GLU A 448 -10.87 47.28 -32.95
C GLU A 448 -10.86 48.81 -32.84
N VAL A 449 -12.06 49.39 -32.73
CA VAL A 449 -12.26 50.79 -32.39
C VAL A 449 -12.59 50.88 -30.91
N ASN A 450 -11.80 51.63 -30.15
CA ASN A 450 -12.09 51.86 -28.73
C ASN A 450 -12.36 53.33 -28.45
N TRP A 451 -13.39 53.59 -27.67
CA TRP A 451 -13.59 54.87 -27.02
C TRP A 451 -12.99 54.80 -25.62
N ILE A 452 -12.06 55.72 -25.37
CA ILE A 452 -11.30 55.79 -24.12
C ILE A 452 -11.68 57.10 -23.44
N ASP A 453 -12.20 57.00 -22.21
CA ASP A 453 -12.64 58.14 -21.41
C ASP A 453 -11.91 58.17 -20.08
N PHE A 454 -11.19 59.26 -19.83
CA PHE A 454 -10.51 59.56 -18.57
C PHE A 454 -10.93 60.96 -18.13
N ALA A 455 -11.78 61.03 -17.12
CA ALA A 455 -12.29 62.29 -16.57
C ALA A 455 -11.28 62.89 -15.57
N SER A 456 -11.13 64.21 -15.50
CA SER A 456 -10.28 64.88 -14.52
C SER A 456 -11.09 65.90 -13.73
N ASP A 457 -10.77 66.08 -12.44
CA ASP A 457 -11.40 67.06 -11.56
C ASP A 457 -11.02 68.52 -11.91
N SER A 458 -10.06 68.70 -12.82
CA SER A 458 -9.62 70.01 -13.32
C SER A 458 -10.39 70.42 -14.58
N VAL A 459 -10.99 71.63 -14.57
CA VAL A 459 -11.72 72.20 -15.71
C VAL A 459 -10.83 72.24 -16.96
N GLY A 460 -11.25 71.55 -18.02
CA GLY A 460 -10.56 71.51 -19.32
C GLY A 460 -9.50 70.41 -19.49
N LYS A 461 -9.33 69.50 -18.52
CA LYS A 461 -8.36 68.39 -18.57
C LYS A 461 -8.97 67.01 -18.82
N ASN A 462 -10.24 66.91 -19.21
CA ASN A 462 -10.83 65.62 -19.58
C ASN A 462 -10.15 65.06 -20.84
N PHE A 463 -9.71 63.81 -20.77
CA PHE A 463 -9.10 63.12 -21.90
C PHE A 463 -10.06 62.11 -22.48
N GLN A 464 -10.58 62.43 -23.67
CA GLN A 464 -11.47 61.58 -24.45
C GLN A 464 -10.86 61.36 -25.82
N THR A 465 -10.65 60.09 -26.18
CA THR A 465 -10.02 59.74 -27.45
C THR A 465 -10.61 58.48 -28.07
N LEU A 466 -10.37 58.33 -29.36
CA LEU A 466 -10.63 57.13 -30.12
C LEU A 466 -9.30 56.45 -30.46
N SER A 467 -9.28 55.13 -30.31
CA SER A 467 -8.20 54.29 -30.83
C SER A 467 -8.70 53.39 -31.95
N TYR A 468 -7.84 53.14 -32.93
CA TYR A 468 -8.07 52.22 -34.04
C TYR A 468 -6.92 51.21 -34.09
N PHE A 469 -7.17 49.96 -33.70
CA PHE A 469 -6.17 48.90 -33.69
C PHE A 469 -6.48 47.86 -34.75
N PHE A 470 -5.48 47.56 -35.58
CA PHE A 470 -5.50 46.36 -36.39
C PHE A 470 -5.02 45.19 -35.54
N ILE A 471 -5.85 44.16 -35.40
CA ILE A 471 -5.61 43.01 -34.53
C ILE A 471 -5.46 41.73 -35.32
N ALA A 472 -4.53 40.89 -34.88
CA ALA A 472 -4.41 39.49 -35.24
C ALA A 472 -4.69 38.64 -34.01
N GLN A 473 -5.59 37.67 -34.12
CA GLN A 473 -5.97 36.78 -33.02
C GLN A 473 -5.75 35.32 -33.41
N VAL A 474 -5.24 34.54 -32.46
CA VAL A 474 -5.06 33.09 -32.60
C VAL A 474 -5.82 32.40 -31.48
N ASN A 475 -6.56 31.34 -31.82
CA ASN A 475 -7.22 30.49 -30.84
C ASN A 475 -6.30 29.34 -30.42
N PRO A 476 -5.75 29.31 -29.19
CA PRO A 476 -4.84 28.25 -28.74
C PRO A 476 -5.51 26.88 -28.51
N ARG A 477 -6.85 26.76 -28.59
CA ARG A 477 -7.62 25.51 -28.45
C ARG A 477 -7.16 24.65 -27.25
N LEU A 478 -7.38 25.21 -26.05
CA LEU A 478 -7.01 24.60 -24.77
C LEU A 478 -7.87 23.35 -24.48
N GLY A 479 -7.44 22.19 -24.99
CA GLY A 479 -8.10 20.89 -24.81
C GLY A 479 -7.97 20.28 -23.40
N TRP A 480 -7.93 21.09 -22.35
CA TRP A 480 -7.88 20.62 -20.97
C TRP A 480 -9.25 20.11 -20.51
N ALA A 481 -9.28 19.17 -19.56
CA ALA A 481 -10.52 18.51 -19.14
C ALA A 481 -11.52 19.49 -18.51
N TRP A 482 -11.03 20.47 -17.75
CA TRP A 482 -11.82 21.46 -17.01
C TRP A 482 -12.30 22.65 -17.86
N VAL A 483 -11.76 22.84 -19.07
CA VAL A 483 -12.19 23.90 -19.99
C VAL A 483 -13.46 23.43 -20.70
N PRO A 484 -14.60 24.13 -20.59
CA PRO A 484 -15.84 23.75 -21.28
C PRO A 484 -15.63 23.68 -22.81
N SER A 485 -16.28 22.74 -23.48
CA SER A 485 -16.14 22.58 -24.94
C SER A 485 -16.71 23.75 -25.74
N ASN A 486 -17.62 24.51 -25.14
CA ASN A 486 -18.23 25.73 -25.71
C ASN A 486 -17.48 27.02 -25.32
N LEU A 487 -16.34 26.93 -24.65
CA LEU A 487 -15.49 28.08 -24.36
C LEU A 487 -14.44 28.25 -25.46
N GLU A 488 -14.51 29.39 -26.15
CA GLU A 488 -13.49 29.85 -27.06
C GLU A 488 -12.46 30.69 -26.30
N THR A 489 -11.18 30.42 -26.51
CA THR A 489 -10.09 31.22 -25.96
C THR A 489 -9.33 31.85 -27.11
N GLY A 490 -8.96 33.12 -26.99
CA GLY A 490 -8.15 33.82 -27.99
C GLY A 490 -6.95 34.51 -27.35
N ILE A 491 -5.86 34.60 -28.11
CA ILE A 491 -4.74 35.51 -27.82
C ILE A 491 -4.70 36.49 -28.97
N LYS A 492 -4.87 37.78 -28.67
CA LYS A 492 -4.84 38.87 -29.64
C LYS A 492 -3.59 39.74 -29.46
N VAL A 493 -3.05 40.18 -30.59
CA VAL A 493 -1.99 41.19 -30.68
C VAL A 493 -2.37 42.18 -31.76
N GLY A 494 -2.10 43.47 -31.56
CA GLY A 494 -2.47 44.46 -32.55
C GLY A 494 -1.73 45.78 -32.37
N GLY A 495 -1.70 46.57 -33.43
CA GLY A 495 -1.05 47.88 -33.44
C GLY A 495 -1.89 48.88 -34.22
N GLY A 496 -1.75 50.16 -33.89
CA GLY A 496 -2.54 51.19 -34.55
C GLY A 496 -2.43 52.56 -33.91
N LEU A 497 -3.48 53.36 -34.09
CA LEU A 497 -3.51 54.78 -33.74
C LEU A 497 -4.32 55.00 -32.47
N VAL A 498 -3.82 55.88 -31.60
CA VAL A 498 -4.54 56.37 -30.41
C VAL A 498 -4.33 57.88 -30.38
N SER A 499 -5.36 58.68 -30.65
CA SER A 499 -5.15 60.12 -30.83
C SER A 499 -4.74 60.82 -29.53
N PRO A 500 -3.69 61.68 -29.50
CA PRO A 500 -2.73 61.99 -30.57
C PRO A 500 -1.48 61.09 -30.46
N GLY A 501 -1.35 60.04 -31.28
CA GLY A 501 -0.31 59.04 -31.07
C GLY A 501 -0.60 57.67 -31.66
N TYR A 502 0.14 56.68 -31.17
CA TYR A 502 0.06 55.30 -31.62
C TYR A 502 0.13 54.35 -30.44
N GLY A 503 -0.32 53.12 -30.66
CA GLY A 503 -0.30 52.12 -29.63
C GLY A 503 -0.19 50.70 -30.12
N PHE A 504 0.08 49.84 -29.16
CA PHE A 504 0.11 48.40 -29.29
C PHE A 504 -0.81 47.77 -28.25
N THR A 505 -1.52 46.72 -28.63
CA THR A 505 -2.45 46.00 -27.77
C THR A 505 -2.11 44.52 -27.74
N VAL A 506 -2.11 43.95 -26.54
CA VAL A 506 -2.04 42.50 -26.31
C VAL A 506 -3.21 42.13 -25.43
N GLY A 507 -3.95 41.09 -25.81
CA GLY A 507 -5.04 40.64 -24.97
C GLY A 507 -5.25 39.15 -25.04
N SER A 508 -5.98 38.65 -24.06
CA SER A 508 -6.60 37.34 -24.19
C SER A 508 -8.10 37.45 -24.02
N SER A 509 -8.82 36.56 -24.68
CA SER A 509 -10.27 36.51 -24.66
C SER A 509 -10.74 35.14 -24.22
N ALA A 510 -11.84 35.12 -23.48
CA ALA A 510 -12.57 33.94 -23.06
C ALA A 510 -14.05 34.17 -23.40
N ILE A 511 -14.53 33.54 -24.46
CA ILE A 511 -15.87 33.76 -25.01
C ILE A 511 -16.67 32.47 -24.88
N PHE A 512 -17.74 32.51 -24.10
CA PHE A 512 -18.68 31.42 -23.97
C PHE A 512 -19.68 31.44 -25.13
N HIS A 513 -19.60 30.42 -25.98
CA HIS A 513 -20.57 30.19 -27.04
C HIS A 513 -21.82 29.54 -26.44
N LEU A 514 -22.82 30.36 -26.13
CA LEU A 514 -24.15 29.87 -25.80
C LEU A 514 -24.91 29.47 -27.08
N LEU A 515 -24.64 30.16 -28.19
CA LEU A 515 -25.27 29.99 -29.51
C LEU A 515 -24.24 30.25 -30.64
N PRO A 516 -24.44 29.70 -31.86
CA PRO A 516 -23.53 29.86 -32.99
C PRO A 516 -23.77 31.19 -33.72
N THR A 517 -23.51 32.32 -33.06
CA THR A 517 -23.70 33.67 -33.64
C THR A 517 -22.38 34.44 -33.78
N PRO A 518 -22.28 35.38 -34.74
CA PRO A 518 -21.06 36.17 -34.95
C PRO A 518 -20.88 37.31 -33.93
N ILE A 519 -21.88 37.58 -33.10
CA ILE A 519 -21.90 38.73 -32.18
C ILE A 519 -21.43 38.28 -30.81
N THR A 520 -20.30 38.82 -30.38
CA THR A 520 -19.80 38.70 -29.01
C THR A 520 -20.16 39.96 -28.25
N ILE A 521 -20.91 39.80 -27.15
CA ILE A 521 -21.11 40.85 -26.16
C ILE A 521 -20.29 40.50 -24.93
N GLY A 522 -19.44 41.43 -24.50
CA GLY A 522 -18.52 41.15 -23.42
C GLY A 522 -18.24 42.32 -22.51
N MET A 523 -17.55 41.99 -21.43
CA MET A 523 -16.87 42.94 -20.58
C MET A 523 -15.37 42.77 -20.76
N PHE A 524 -14.62 43.87 -20.73
CA PHE A 524 -13.17 43.80 -20.73
C PHE A 524 -12.58 44.47 -19.50
N THR A 525 -11.41 44.00 -19.11
CA THR A 525 -10.55 44.64 -18.14
C THR A 525 -9.23 44.92 -18.84
N GLN A 526 -8.69 46.11 -18.65
CA GLN A 526 -7.45 46.49 -19.31
C GLN A 526 -6.53 47.30 -18.41
N PHE A 527 -5.24 47.17 -18.66
CA PHE A 527 -4.18 48.02 -18.17
C PHE A 527 -3.67 48.85 -19.34
N ASN A 528 -3.64 50.17 -19.16
CA ASN A 528 -3.09 51.09 -20.15
C ASN A 528 -1.79 51.68 -19.60
N TRP A 529 -0.69 51.42 -20.28
CA TRP A 529 0.56 52.12 -20.07
C TRP A 529 0.71 53.21 -21.13
N VAL A 530 0.78 54.46 -20.70
CA VAL A 530 0.95 55.62 -21.58
C VAL A 530 2.32 56.23 -21.28
N ALA A 531 3.14 56.39 -22.31
CA ALA A 531 4.40 57.12 -22.20
C ALA A 531 4.26 58.50 -22.87
N GLU A 532 4.89 59.51 -22.23
CA GLU A 532 4.88 60.96 -22.56
C GLU A 532 3.69 61.77 -22.04
N VAL A 533 3.83 63.11 -22.03
CA VAL A 533 2.83 64.06 -21.52
C VAL A 533 1.64 64.11 -22.48
N ILE A 534 0.43 64.04 -21.93
CA ILE A 534 -0.83 64.13 -22.68
C ILE A 534 -1.14 65.61 -22.96
N GLU A 535 -0.55 66.16 -24.03
CA GLU A 535 -0.88 67.48 -24.57
C GLU A 535 -1.34 67.33 -26.03
N LYS A 536 -2.11 68.30 -26.54
CA LYS A 536 -2.64 68.27 -27.92
C LYS A 536 -1.54 68.22 -29.00
N GLU A 537 -0.29 68.51 -28.64
CA GLU A 537 0.85 68.66 -29.57
C GLU A 537 1.92 67.56 -29.43
N THR A 538 1.84 66.69 -28.43
CA THR A 538 2.82 65.61 -28.17
C THR A 538 2.29 64.25 -28.61
N ARG A 539 3.16 63.42 -29.20
CA ARG A 539 2.77 62.08 -29.68
C ARG A 539 2.84 61.08 -28.54
N THR A 540 1.69 60.56 -28.12
CA THR A 540 1.62 59.58 -27.02
C THR A 540 1.83 58.14 -27.50
N HIS A 541 2.45 57.33 -26.64
CA HIS A 541 2.68 55.90 -26.88
C HIS A 541 1.83 55.05 -25.93
N TRP A 542 0.94 54.23 -26.48
CA TRP A 542 0.01 53.42 -25.69
C TRP A 542 0.36 51.93 -25.76
N THR A 543 0.49 51.28 -24.60
CA THR A 543 0.49 49.81 -24.50
C THR A 543 -0.70 49.37 -23.69
N THR A 544 -1.61 48.63 -24.33
CA THR A 544 -2.81 48.11 -23.67
C THR A 544 -2.69 46.60 -23.47
N ILE A 545 -2.91 46.14 -22.24
CA ILE A 545 -2.97 44.71 -21.89
C ILE A 545 -4.34 44.40 -21.31
N GLY A 546 -5.10 43.47 -21.90
CA GLY A 546 -6.47 43.24 -21.44
C GLY A 546 -7.00 41.81 -21.51
N LEU A 547 -8.02 41.54 -20.70
CA LEU A 547 -8.84 40.33 -20.71
C LEU A 547 -10.26 40.66 -21.13
N VAL A 548 -10.78 39.93 -22.12
CA VAL A 548 -12.17 40.07 -22.58
C VAL A 548 -12.95 38.81 -22.19
N PHE A 549 -14.05 39.00 -21.48
CA PHE A 549 -15.02 37.94 -21.15
C PHE A 549 -16.31 38.21 -21.88
N GLY A 550 -16.75 37.28 -22.74
CA GLY A 550 -17.91 37.49 -23.58
C GLY A 550 -18.85 36.30 -23.66
N VAL A 551 -20.08 36.58 -24.06
CA VAL A 551 -21.08 35.59 -24.46
C VAL A 551 -21.58 35.92 -25.87
N ASN A 552 -21.92 34.90 -26.64
CA ASN A 552 -22.55 35.10 -27.95
C ASN A 552 -24.08 35.10 -27.82
N LEU A 553 -24.75 36.12 -28.37
CA LEU A 553 -26.20 36.31 -28.27
C LEU A 553 -26.93 35.95 -29.57
N GLN A 554 -28.20 35.56 -29.44
CA GLN A 554 -29.13 35.35 -30.55
C GLN A 554 -29.43 36.68 -31.26
N ASP A 555 -28.97 36.82 -32.51
CA ASP A 555 -29.85 37.31 -33.57
C ASP A 555 -29.27 37.01 -34.95
N LYS A 556 -30.15 36.77 -35.93
CA LYS A 556 -29.74 36.81 -37.34
C LYS A 556 -29.43 38.27 -37.66
N LEU A 557 -28.15 38.63 -37.70
CA LEU A 557 -27.77 39.87 -38.39
C LEU A 557 -28.28 39.76 -39.84
N PRO A 558 -28.93 40.79 -40.39
CA PRO A 558 -29.26 40.81 -41.81
C PRO A 558 -27.95 40.65 -42.60
N GLY A 559 -28.00 39.94 -43.72
CA GLY A 559 -26.85 39.63 -44.61
C GLY A 559 -26.09 40.85 -45.18
N ILE A 560 -26.34 42.05 -44.64
CA ILE A 560 -25.63 43.30 -44.89
C ILE A 560 -24.18 43.27 -44.37
N PHE A 561 -23.86 42.38 -43.41
CA PHE A 561 -22.50 42.20 -42.88
C PHE A 561 -21.72 41.03 -43.47
N ASP A 562 -22.32 40.26 -44.39
CA ASP A 562 -21.62 39.24 -45.18
C ASP A 562 -20.96 39.91 -46.39
N ILE A 563 -20.03 40.83 -46.10
CA ILE A 563 -19.28 41.52 -47.14
C ILE A 563 -18.22 40.53 -47.63
N ASP A 564 -18.41 40.01 -48.84
CA ASP A 564 -17.34 39.35 -49.61
C ASP A 564 -16.27 40.41 -49.93
N LEU A 565 -15.35 40.61 -48.99
CA LEU A 565 -14.13 41.36 -49.27
C LEU A 565 -13.31 40.53 -50.27
N PRO A 566 -12.94 41.11 -51.44
CA PRO A 566 -12.09 40.42 -52.39
C PRO A 566 -10.79 40.02 -51.71
N ASN A 567 -10.27 38.86 -52.07
CA ASN A 567 -9.00 38.38 -51.57
C ASN A 567 -7.93 39.39 -51.97
N ILE A 568 -7.39 40.16 -51.02
CA ILE A 568 -6.48 41.28 -51.28
C ILE A 568 -5.15 40.80 -51.94
N PHE A 569 -4.93 39.48 -51.97
CA PHE A 569 -3.80 38.82 -52.63
C PHE A 569 -4.10 38.24 -54.02
N ASP A 570 -5.30 38.40 -54.59
CA ASP A 570 -5.55 38.04 -56.01
C ASP A 570 -5.06 39.13 -56.99
N ILE A 571 -4.41 40.19 -56.48
CA ILE A 571 -3.83 41.30 -57.27
C ILE A 571 -2.28 41.29 -57.22
N PHE A 572 -1.66 40.27 -56.61
CA PHE A 572 -0.19 40.10 -56.60
C PHE A 572 0.26 38.72 -57.07
#